data_AF-A0A1G4JPP1-F1
#
_entry.id   AF-A0A1G4JPP1-F1
#
_cell.length_a   1.000
_cell.length_b   1.000
_cell.length_c   1.000
_cell.angle_alpha   90.00
_cell.angle_beta   90.00
_cell.angle_gamma   90.00
#
_symmetry.space_group_name_H-M   'P 1'
#
loop_
_entity.id
_entity.type
_entity.pdbx_description
1 polymer ?
#
loop_
_entity_poly.entity_id
_entity_poly.type
_entity_poly.pdbx_seq_one_letter_code
_entity_poly.pdbx_strand_id
1 'polypeptide(L)'
;MSHDTRLEKRRFKFSEHARQQILNHQLHDQFLLSRSGAINKNLHLLQNDQAARMRLWTEIEAQESLDGNSPLIEHGLRKLREIIITVDSESYCDVEFRTLAARVCEKTVQFYSRRGEHHKSYPFLKFYVHNLLIYDASEALSQELAICCALYISHYAHDISLCLSLLRSQMSDFTLHELCKTLSLVYCIKNEPSCVWFRAMTQIPASSLVRQFLETLPAFEEMKQRTIQMVSSSYNQISISFLSAYWFSGLWADLEPQISQKWSIETLKTGTRVVKFKSKRS
;
A
#
# COMPACT_ATOMS: atom_id res chain seq x y z
N MET A 1 17.69 31.35 3.52
CA MET A 1 16.43 32.02 3.06
C MET A 1 16.46 33.46 3.55
N SER A 2 16.25 34.45 2.67
CA SER A 2 16.32 35.87 3.05
C SER A 2 15.10 36.30 3.87
N HIS A 3 15.26 37.39 4.62
CA HIS A 3 14.21 37.95 5.47
C HIS A 3 12.99 38.42 4.65
N ASP A 4 13.22 38.91 3.43
CA ASP A 4 12.18 39.40 2.53
C ASP A 4 11.28 38.28 1.99
N THR A 5 11.86 37.12 1.66
CA THR A 5 11.06 35.95 1.23
C THR A 5 10.15 35.43 2.35
N ARG A 6 10.50 35.65 3.62
CA ARG A 6 9.63 35.31 4.76
C ARG A 6 8.49 36.31 4.93
N LEU A 7 8.74 37.60 4.71
CA LEU A 7 7.72 38.65 4.81
C LEU A 7 6.70 38.55 3.67
N GLU A 8 7.15 38.29 2.45
CA GLU A 8 6.26 38.07 1.29
C GLU A 8 5.36 36.86 1.48
N LYS A 9 5.91 35.73 1.95
CA LYS A 9 5.11 34.53 2.27
C LYS A 9 4.06 34.81 3.36
N ARG A 10 4.37 35.66 4.34
CA ARG A 10 3.38 36.09 5.34
C ARG A 10 2.30 36.97 4.73
N ARG A 11 2.65 37.98 3.94
CA ARG A 11 1.68 38.85 3.26
C ARG A 11 0.74 38.06 2.35
N PHE A 12 1.27 37.10 1.60
CA PHE A 12 0.47 36.23 0.74
C PHE A 12 -0.51 35.37 1.55
N LYS A 13 -0.07 34.77 2.66
CA LYS A 13 -0.92 33.98 3.57
C LYS A 13 -2.11 34.75 4.17
N PHE A 14 -2.00 36.06 4.30
CA PHE A 14 -3.07 36.93 4.84
C PHE A 14 -3.77 37.77 3.75
N SER A 15 -3.51 37.49 2.47
CA SER A 15 -4.16 38.19 1.35
C SER A 15 -5.60 37.71 1.16
N GLU A 16 -6.46 38.58 0.64
CA GLU A 16 -7.82 38.20 0.24
C GLU A 16 -7.82 37.10 -0.82
N HIS A 17 -6.82 37.06 -1.71
CA HIS A 17 -6.67 36.01 -2.70
C HIS A 17 -6.42 34.64 -2.05
N ALA A 18 -5.53 34.55 -1.05
CA ALA A 18 -5.33 33.31 -0.30
C ALA A 18 -6.59 32.90 0.47
N ARG A 19 -7.33 33.88 1.01
CA ARG A 19 -8.61 33.62 1.67
C ARG A 19 -9.67 33.11 0.69
N GLN A 20 -9.76 33.67 -0.51
CA GLN A 20 -10.64 33.21 -1.58
C GLN A 20 -10.24 31.83 -2.10
N GLN A 21 -8.94 31.54 -2.23
CA GLN A 21 -8.46 30.21 -2.58
C GLN A 21 -8.85 29.16 -1.53
N ILE A 22 -8.76 29.48 -0.24
CA ILE A 22 -9.19 28.57 0.85
C ILE A 22 -10.73 28.40 0.86
N LEU A 23 -11.48 29.47 0.57
CA LEU A 23 -12.95 29.43 0.52
C LEU A 23 -13.47 28.66 -0.70
N ASN A 24 -12.76 28.72 -1.82
CA ASN A 24 -13.18 28.12 -3.09
C ASN A 24 -12.55 26.75 -3.37
N HIS A 25 -11.44 26.39 -2.69
CA HIS A 25 -10.75 25.11 -2.85
C HIS A 25 -10.42 24.48 -1.49
N GLN A 26 -11.11 23.39 -1.17
CA GLN A 26 -10.97 22.72 0.13
C GLN A 26 -9.59 22.06 0.31
N LEU A 27 -8.90 21.70 -0.78
CA LEU A 27 -7.52 21.22 -0.76
C LEU A 27 -6.49 22.24 -0.26
N HIS A 28 -6.73 23.53 -0.47
CA HIS A 28 -5.85 24.60 -0.01
C HIS A 28 -6.10 24.99 1.45
N ASP A 29 -7.21 24.53 2.02
CA ASP A 29 -7.52 24.69 3.44
C ASP A 29 -6.64 23.76 4.30
N GLN A 30 -5.54 24.32 4.81
CA GLN A 30 -4.56 23.64 5.66
C GLN A 30 -5.10 23.27 7.06
N PHE A 31 -6.32 23.66 7.43
CA PHE A 31 -6.88 23.30 8.73
C PHE A 31 -7.19 21.80 8.80
N LEU A 32 -6.67 21.18 9.86
CA LEU A 32 -6.92 19.80 10.27
C LEU A 32 -7.66 19.82 11.61
N LEU A 33 -8.48 18.79 11.87
CA LEU A 33 -9.22 18.65 13.13
C LEU A 33 -8.27 18.60 14.32
N SER A 34 -7.13 17.92 14.14
CA SER A 34 -6.06 17.81 15.15
C SER A 34 -5.42 19.14 15.56
N ARG A 35 -5.71 20.26 14.86
CA ARG A 35 -5.10 21.58 15.10
C ARG A 35 -6.12 22.71 15.26
N SER A 36 -7.42 22.44 15.11
CA SER A 36 -8.46 23.45 15.25
C SER A 36 -8.99 23.50 16.68
N GLY A 37 -8.54 24.49 17.46
CA GLY A 37 -9.10 24.80 18.79
C GLY A 37 -10.43 25.59 18.74
N ALA A 38 -10.95 25.91 17.55
CA ALA A 38 -12.20 26.64 17.34
C ALA A 38 -13.03 25.99 16.23
N ILE A 39 -14.35 26.19 16.27
CA ILE A 39 -15.33 25.64 15.31
C ILE A 39 -15.02 26.19 13.90
N ASN A 40 -14.29 25.42 13.09
CA ASN A 40 -14.11 25.70 11.68
C ASN A 40 -15.36 25.21 10.93
N LYS A 41 -16.13 26.13 10.33
CA LYS A 41 -17.35 25.83 9.58
C LYS A 41 -17.13 24.79 8.47
N ASN A 42 -15.98 24.79 7.81
CA ASN A 42 -15.67 23.82 6.74
C ASN A 42 -15.45 22.42 7.30
N LEU A 43 -14.80 22.30 8.46
CA LEU A 43 -14.64 21.00 9.14
C LEU A 43 -15.99 20.47 9.62
N HIS A 44 -16.82 21.34 10.21
CA HIS A 44 -18.17 20.98 10.63
C HIS A 44 -19.05 20.53 9.45
N LEU A 45 -18.92 21.19 8.29
CA LEU A 45 -19.59 20.74 7.06
C LEU A 45 -19.11 19.34 6.66
N LEU A 46 -17.80 19.10 6.61
CA LEU A 46 -17.27 17.77 6.25
C LEU A 46 -17.69 16.67 7.23
N GLN A 47 -17.89 16.98 8.52
CA GLN A 47 -18.37 16.02 9.51
C GLN A 47 -19.84 15.64 9.28
N ASN A 48 -20.68 16.58 8.86
CA ASN A 48 -22.14 16.39 8.82
C ASN A 48 -22.73 16.23 7.41
N ASP A 49 -21.99 16.56 6.35
CA ASP A 49 -22.49 16.59 4.97
C ASP A 49 -21.68 15.68 4.04
N GLN A 50 -22.36 14.65 3.52
CA GLN A 50 -21.79 13.71 2.55
C GLN A 50 -21.40 14.38 1.23
N ALA A 51 -22.17 15.36 0.76
CA ALA A 51 -21.86 16.09 -0.47
C ALA A 51 -20.60 16.96 -0.32
N ALA A 52 -20.34 17.50 0.88
CA ALA A 52 -19.08 18.18 1.17
C ALA A 52 -17.88 17.21 1.10
N ARG A 53 -18.02 16.00 1.67
CA ARG A 53 -16.96 14.99 1.61
C ARG A 53 -16.68 14.53 0.18
N MET A 54 -17.74 14.33 -0.62
CA MET A 54 -17.61 13.96 -2.03
C MET A 54 -16.95 15.06 -2.86
N ARG A 55 -17.23 16.34 -2.60
CA ARG A 55 -16.53 17.45 -3.26
C ARG A 55 -15.03 17.44 -2.99
N LEU A 56 -14.63 17.29 -1.71
CA LEU A 56 -13.21 17.17 -1.36
C LEU A 56 -12.56 15.96 -2.05
N TRP A 57 -13.27 14.84 -2.10
CA TRP A 57 -12.80 13.64 -2.81
C TRP A 57 -12.57 13.91 -4.30
N THR A 58 -13.52 14.56 -5.00
CA THR A 58 -13.36 14.93 -6.40
C THR A 58 -12.19 15.90 -6.62
N GLU A 59 -11.96 16.84 -5.70
CA GLU A 59 -10.77 17.72 -5.77
C GLU A 59 -9.47 16.90 -5.67
N ILE A 60 -9.41 15.88 -4.80
CA ILE A 60 -8.24 14.99 -4.67
C ILE A 60 -7.98 14.23 -5.97
N GLU A 61 -9.03 13.66 -6.58
CA GLU A 61 -8.93 12.94 -7.86
C GLU A 61 -8.47 13.86 -8.99
N ALA A 62 -9.02 15.08 -9.05
CA ALA A 62 -8.58 16.09 -10.02
C ALA A 62 -7.10 16.46 -9.82
N GLN A 63 -6.65 16.64 -8.57
CA GLN A 63 -5.26 16.97 -8.29
C GLN A 63 -4.30 15.83 -8.63
N GLU A 64 -4.69 14.58 -8.44
CA GLU A 64 -3.88 13.42 -8.83
C GLU A 64 -3.68 13.32 -10.34
N SER A 65 -4.71 13.70 -11.12
CA SER A 65 -4.60 13.74 -12.58
C SER A 65 -3.56 14.77 -13.08
N LEU A 66 -3.27 15.79 -12.27
CA LEU A 66 -2.29 16.84 -12.56
C LEU A 66 -0.90 16.52 -12.03
N ASP A 67 -0.79 16.12 -10.76
CA ASP A 67 0.45 15.75 -10.10
C ASP A 67 0.18 14.68 -9.02
N GLY A 68 0.37 13.42 -9.40
CA GLY A 68 0.09 12.26 -8.54
C GLY A 68 0.92 12.17 -7.25
N ASN A 69 1.97 12.97 -7.10
CA ASN A 69 2.80 13.01 -5.88
C ASN A 69 2.63 14.30 -5.07
N SER A 70 1.66 15.14 -5.45
CA SER A 70 1.41 16.44 -4.82
C SER A 70 1.18 16.32 -3.31
N PRO A 71 1.82 17.17 -2.48
CA PRO A 71 1.52 17.29 -1.06
C PRO A 71 0.05 17.64 -0.76
N LEU A 72 -0.66 18.21 -1.74
CA LEU A 72 -2.09 18.51 -1.61
C LEU A 72 -2.95 17.25 -1.54
N ILE A 73 -2.56 16.18 -2.26
CA ILE A 73 -3.23 14.88 -2.21
C ILE A 73 -3.06 14.27 -0.83
N GLU A 74 -1.83 14.27 -0.31
CA GLU A 74 -1.55 13.77 1.04
C GLU A 74 -2.39 14.50 2.10
N HIS A 75 -2.46 15.83 2.00
CA HIS A 75 -3.25 16.66 2.90
C HIS A 75 -4.75 16.38 2.79
N GLY A 76 -5.30 16.33 1.57
CA GLY A 76 -6.71 16.03 1.33
C GLY A 76 -7.10 14.65 1.86
N LEU A 77 -6.29 13.62 1.58
CA LEU A 77 -6.50 12.27 2.10
C LEU A 77 -6.44 12.25 3.62
N ARG A 78 -5.45 12.93 4.23
CA ARG A 78 -5.36 13.05 5.69
C ARG A 78 -6.63 13.68 6.26
N LYS A 79 -7.12 14.76 5.66
CA LYS A 79 -8.34 15.46 6.10
C LYS A 79 -9.55 14.54 6.05
N LEU A 80 -9.77 13.84 4.93
CA LEU A 80 -10.87 12.86 4.82
C LEU A 80 -10.75 11.73 5.86
N ARG A 81 -9.55 11.22 6.12
CA ARG A 81 -9.33 10.19 7.17
C ARG A 81 -9.68 10.72 8.56
N GLU A 82 -9.23 11.92 8.92
CA GLU A 82 -9.57 12.54 10.21
C GLU A 82 -11.10 12.74 10.34
N ILE A 83 -11.77 13.15 9.26
CA ILE A 83 -13.23 13.28 9.23
C ILE A 83 -13.90 11.92 9.44
N ILE A 84 -13.52 10.90 8.67
CA ILE A 84 -14.11 9.55 8.76
C ILE A 84 -13.96 8.94 10.16
N ILE A 85 -12.82 9.16 10.81
CA ILE A 85 -12.59 8.68 12.18
C ILE A 85 -13.47 9.40 13.21
N THR A 86 -13.83 10.67 12.96
CA THR A 86 -14.49 11.53 13.96
C THR A 86 -16.00 11.71 13.77
N VAL A 87 -16.58 11.20 12.68
CA VAL A 87 -18.04 11.18 12.57
C VAL A 87 -18.65 10.22 13.59
N ASP A 88 -19.91 10.45 13.95
CA ASP A 88 -20.64 9.59 14.86
C ASP A 88 -20.80 8.17 14.28
N SER A 89 -20.79 7.18 15.17
CA SER A 89 -21.00 5.77 14.87
C SER A 89 -22.30 5.49 14.11
N GLU A 90 -23.34 6.32 14.30
CA GLU A 90 -24.58 6.24 13.51
C GLU A 90 -24.33 6.42 12.01
N SER A 91 -23.34 7.24 11.62
CA SER A 91 -22.95 7.43 10.23
C SER A 91 -22.34 6.17 9.61
N TYR A 92 -21.87 5.22 10.41
CA TYR A 92 -21.32 3.97 9.89
C TYR A 92 -22.43 3.09 9.29
N CYS A 93 -23.69 3.30 9.64
CA CYS A 93 -24.82 2.60 9.00
C CYS A 93 -25.14 3.15 7.60
N ASP A 94 -24.65 4.32 7.22
CA ASP A 94 -24.85 4.92 5.90
C ASP A 94 -23.93 4.29 4.84
N VAL A 95 -24.55 3.71 3.80
CA VAL A 95 -23.86 3.05 2.68
C VAL A 95 -22.99 4.02 1.89
N GLU A 96 -23.44 5.25 1.67
CA GLU A 96 -22.67 6.24 0.89
C GLU A 96 -21.40 6.67 1.66
N PHE A 97 -21.55 6.88 2.96
CA PHE A 97 -20.43 7.17 3.84
C PHE A 97 -19.39 6.04 3.83
N ARG A 98 -19.81 4.79 4.01
CA ARG A 98 -18.87 3.67 4.04
C ARG A 98 -18.20 3.41 2.70
N THR A 99 -18.94 3.54 1.60
CA THR A 99 -18.38 3.46 0.24
C THR A 99 -17.27 4.49 0.04
N LEU A 100 -17.49 5.73 0.50
CA LEU A 100 -16.45 6.75 0.47
C LEU A 100 -15.27 6.37 1.37
N ALA A 101 -15.51 5.86 2.58
CA ALA A 101 -14.44 5.46 3.49
C ALA A 101 -13.56 4.34 2.92
N ALA A 102 -14.17 3.36 2.24
CA ALA A 102 -13.45 2.28 1.54
C ALA A 102 -12.54 2.86 0.45
N ARG A 103 -13.06 3.75 -0.40
CA ARG A 103 -12.29 4.42 -1.46
C ARG A 103 -11.16 5.29 -0.90
N VAL A 104 -11.40 6.01 0.19
CA VAL A 104 -10.35 6.79 0.87
C VAL A 104 -9.27 5.89 1.42
N CYS A 105 -9.64 4.70 1.93
CA CYS A 105 -8.69 3.72 2.43
C CYS A 105 -7.84 3.12 1.31
N GLU A 106 -8.47 2.70 0.22
CA GLU A 106 -7.81 2.21 -1.00
C GLU A 106 -6.80 3.25 -1.52
N LYS A 107 -7.25 4.50 -1.71
CA LYS A 107 -6.40 5.59 -2.20
C LYS A 107 -5.23 5.86 -1.27
N THR A 108 -5.47 5.80 0.04
CA THR A 108 -4.43 5.97 1.05
C THR A 108 -3.38 4.89 0.95
N VAL A 109 -3.79 3.62 0.78
CA VAL A 109 -2.87 2.49 0.58
C VAL A 109 -2.06 2.72 -0.70
N GLN A 110 -2.72 2.95 -1.83
CA GLN A 110 -2.05 3.16 -3.13
C GLN A 110 -1.10 4.37 -3.13
N PHE A 111 -1.50 5.49 -2.52
CA PHE A 111 -0.69 6.71 -2.48
C PHE A 111 0.59 6.51 -1.69
N TYR A 112 0.50 5.92 -0.49
CA TYR A 112 1.70 5.70 0.33
C TYR A 112 2.54 4.52 -0.16
N SER A 113 1.94 3.48 -0.73
CA SER A 113 2.66 2.38 -1.38
C SER A 113 3.55 2.86 -2.52
N ARG A 114 3.03 3.73 -3.40
CA ARG A 114 3.81 4.36 -4.50
C ARG A 114 5.03 5.15 -4.02
N ARG A 115 4.99 5.65 -2.78
CA ARG A 115 6.05 6.45 -2.15
C ARG A 115 6.99 5.62 -1.27
N GLY A 116 6.75 4.31 -1.13
CA GLY A 116 7.47 3.47 -0.17
C GLY A 116 7.15 3.78 1.30
N GLU A 117 6.09 4.55 1.57
CA GLU A 117 5.70 5.02 2.91
C GLU A 117 4.53 4.19 3.49
N HIS A 118 4.46 2.89 3.19
CA HIS A 118 3.37 1.98 3.57
C HIS A 118 3.01 2.01 5.07
N HIS A 119 3.96 2.31 5.96
CA HIS A 119 3.69 2.49 7.40
C HIS A 119 2.66 3.59 7.70
N LYS A 120 2.51 4.59 6.84
CA LYS A 120 1.54 5.69 7.01
C LYS A 120 0.10 5.30 6.68
N SER A 121 -0.12 4.25 5.87
CA SER A 121 -1.49 3.79 5.56
C SER A 121 -2.06 2.91 6.67
N TYR A 122 -1.21 2.20 7.42
CA TYR A 122 -1.63 1.22 8.41
C TYR A 122 -2.59 1.74 9.50
N PRO A 123 -2.41 2.92 10.12
CA PRO A 123 -3.33 3.39 11.16
C PRO A 123 -4.78 3.50 10.69
N PHE A 124 -4.98 4.01 9.48
CA PHE A 124 -6.32 4.15 8.90
C PHE A 124 -6.85 2.82 8.37
N LEU A 125 -5.99 2.00 7.77
CA LEU A 125 -6.36 0.65 7.34
C LEU A 125 -6.82 -0.20 8.53
N LYS A 126 -6.10 -0.13 9.65
CA LYS A 126 -6.49 -0.77 10.91
C LYS A 126 -7.83 -0.23 11.40
N PHE A 127 -8.01 1.08 11.44
CA PHE A 127 -9.28 1.69 11.82
C PHE A 127 -10.45 1.17 10.96
N TYR A 128 -10.31 1.18 9.63
CA TYR A 128 -11.33 0.70 8.70
C TYR A 128 -11.71 -0.76 8.98
N VAL A 129 -10.71 -1.63 9.12
CA VAL A 129 -10.92 -3.06 9.37
C VAL A 129 -11.61 -3.34 10.72
N HIS A 130 -11.31 -2.56 11.75
CA HIS A 130 -11.88 -2.81 13.08
C HIS A 130 -13.28 -2.19 13.27
N ASN A 131 -13.59 -1.10 12.57
CA ASN A 131 -14.80 -0.31 12.84
C ASN A 131 -15.81 -0.33 11.69
N LEU A 132 -15.37 -0.43 10.44
CA LEU A 132 -16.23 -0.28 9.26
C LEU A 132 -16.47 -1.60 8.52
N LEU A 133 -15.50 -2.52 8.54
CA LEU A 133 -15.59 -3.78 7.81
C LEU A 133 -16.81 -4.63 8.17
N ILE A 134 -17.27 -4.58 9.43
CA ILE A 134 -18.45 -5.34 9.89
C ILE A 134 -19.73 -5.01 9.10
N TYR A 135 -19.78 -3.82 8.48
CA TYR A 135 -20.94 -3.37 7.71
C TYR A 135 -20.83 -3.68 6.21
N ASP A 136 -19.62 -3.88 5.68
CA ASP A 136 -19.37 -4.12 4.25
C ASP A 136 -18.50 -5.36 4.01
N ALA A 137 -18.62 -6.37 4.87
CA ALA A 137 -17.79 -7.57 4.80
C ALA A 137 -17.98 -8.35 3.49
N SER A 138 -19.10 -8.20 2.78
CA SER A 138 -19.32 -8.85 1.48
C SER A 138 -18.67 -8.11 0.30
N GLU A 139 -18.27 -6.85 0.48
CA GLU A 139 -17.75 -6.03 -0.62
C GLU A 139 -16.31 -6.44 -0.97
N ALA A 140 -16.04 -6.62 -2.27
CA ALA A 140 -14.74 -7.08 -2.76
C ALA A 140 -13.60 -6.17 -2.32
N LEU A 141 -13.78 -4.84 -2.39
CA LEU A 141 -12.78 -3.87 -1.95
C LEU A 141 -12.52 -3.97 -0.43
N SER A 142 -13.57 -4.12 0.38
CA SER A 142 -13.45 -4.29 1.83
C SER A 142 -12.66 -5.55 2.19
N GLN A 143 -12.87 -6.64 1.46
CA GLN A 143 -12.09 -7.87 1.60
C GLN A 143 -10.62 -7.66 1.25
N GLU A 144 -10.31 -6.98 0.14
CA GLU A 144 -8.93 -6.64 -0.23
C GLU A 144 -8.25 -5.74 0.82
N LEU A 145 -8.97 -4.78 1.41
CA LEU A 145 -8.47 -3.93 2.49
C LEU A 145 -8.17 -4.74 3.76
N ALA A 146 -9.05 -5.67 4.14
CA ALA A 146 -8.83 -6.57 5.27
C ALA A 146 -7.57 -7.41 5.08
N ILE A 147 -7.36 -7.93 3.87
CA ILE A 147 -6.15 -8.67 3.49
C ILE A 147 -4.91 -7.79 3.56
N CYS A 148 -4.95 -6.58 3.00
CA CYS A 148 -3.81 -5.65 3.08
C CYS A 148 -3.43 -5.39 4.54
N CYS A 149 -4.42 -5.27 5.44
CA CYS A 149 -4.19 -5.14 6.87
C CYS A 149 -3.51 -6.38 7.46
N ALA A 150 -4.03 -7.57 7.15
CA ALA A 150 -3.45 -8.83 7.61
C ALA A 150 -2.01 -9.03 7.12
N LEU A 151 -1.74 -8.72 5.84
CA LEU A 151 -0.42 -8.83 5.25
C LEU A 151 0.55 -7.80 5.80
N TYR A 152 0.10 -6.58 6.12
CA TYR A 152 0.93 -5.62 6.86
C TYR A 152 1.32 -6.19 8.23
N ILE A 153 0.37 -6.77 8.96
CA ILE A 153 0.60 -7.35 10.29
C ILE A 153 1.64 -8.48 10.22
N SER A 154 1.55 -9.39 9.24
CA SER A 154 2.54 -10.47 9.10
C SER A 154 3.86 -10.00 8.52
N HIS A 155 3.87 -9.19 7.47
CA HIS A 155 5.08 -8.87 6.70
C HIS A 155 5.86 -7.67 7.24
N TYR A 156 5.24 -6.80 8.04
CA TYR A 156 5.90 -5.63 8.63
C TYR A 156 5.99 -5.72 10.16
N ALA A 157 4.89 -6.09 10.83
CA ALA A 157 4.88 -6.21 12.30
C ALA A 157 5.34 -7.59 12.81
N HIS A 158 5.52 -8.56 11.90
CA HIS A 158 5.91 -9.94 12.20
C HIS A 158 4.98 -10.67 13.19
N ASP A 159 3.71 -10.26 13.28
CA ASP A 159 2.72 -10.89 14.15
C ASP A 159 1.84 -11.87 13.36
N ILE A 160 2.35 -13.09 13.18
CA ILE A 160 1.64 -14.12 12.43
C ILE A 160 0.34 -14.56 13.12
N SER A 161 0.29 -14.53 14.46
CA SER A 161 -0.90 -14.95 15.21
C SER A 161 -2.06 -14.00 14.94
N LEU A 162 -1.81 -12.70 15.05
CA LEU A 162 -2.81 -11.68 14.76
C LEU A 162 -3.23 -11.71 13.28
N CYS A 163 -2.28 -11.86 12.36
CA CYS A 163 -2.55 -12.02 10.93
C CYS A 163 -3.53 -13.17 10.65
N LEU A 164 -3.25 -14.37 11.16
CA LEU A 164 -4.10 -15.55 10.95
C LEU A 164 -5.47 -15.40 11.62
N SER A 165 -5.54 -14.76 12.79
CA SER A 165 -6.82 -14.47 13.45
C SER A 165 -7.69 -13.52 12.61
N LEU A 166 -7.07 -12.52 11.97
CA LEU A 166 -7.77 -11.56 11.13
C LEU A 166 -8.27 -12.22 9.85
N LEU A 167 -7.41 -12.98 9.17
CA LEU A 167 -7.80 -13.74 7.97
C LEU A 167 -8.96 -14.69 8.27
N ARG A 168 -8.91 -15.42 9.38
CA ARG A 168 -9.98 -16.36 9.77
C ARG A 168 -11.32 -15.68 10.08
N SER A 169 -11.28 -14.50 10.69
CA SER A 169 -12.50 -13.81 11.16
C SER A 169 -13.20 -12.98 10.07
N GLN A 170 -12.45 -12.55 9.05
CA GLN A 170 -12.95 -11.56 8.09
C GLN A 170 -13.10 -12.08 6.66
N MET A 171 -12.49 -13.21 6.30
CA MET A 171 -12.46 -13.68 4.92
C MET A 171 -13.62 -14.60 4.57
N SER A 172 -14.39 -14.21 3.55
CA SER A 172 -15.41 -15.06 2.92
C SER A 172 -14.87 -15.87 1.73
N ASP A 173 -13.87 -15.35 1.02
CA ASP A 173 -13.21 -16.04 -0.09
C ASP A 173 -12.13 -17.02 0.42
N PHE A 174 -12.45 -18.32 0.33
CA PHE A 174 -11.55 -19.40 0.73
C PHE A 174 -10.24 -19.43 -0.07
N THR A 175 -10.28 -19.12 -1.37
CA THR A 175 -9.11 -19.18 -2.24
C THR A 175 -8.13 -18.08 -1.87
N LEU A 176 -8.63 -16.84 -1.77
CA LEU A 176 -7.80 -15.69 -1.41
C LEU A 176 -7.28 -15.79 0.02
N HIS A 177 -8.09 -16.34 0.94
CA HIS A 177 -7.67 -16.67 2.30
C HIS A 177 -6.46 -17.62 2.32
N GLU A 178 -6.53 -18.76 1.63
CA GLU A 178 -5.44 -19.74 1.63
C GLU A 178 -4.17 -19.21 0.95
N LEU A 179 -4.30 -18.38 -0.08
CA LEU A 179 -3.16 -17.67 -0.68
C LEU A 179 -2.49 -16.73 0.33
N CYS A 180 -3.25 -15.87 1.02
CA CYS A 180 -2.71 -14.90 1.97
C CYS A 180 -2.11 -15.54 3.22
N LYS A 181 -2.72 -16.64 3.68
CA LYS A 181 -2.17 -17.51 4.72
C LYS A 181 -0.85 -18.13 4.27
N THR A 182 -0.78 -18.68 3.06
CA THR A 182 0.46 -19.24 2.49
C THR A 182 1.56 -18.18 2.43
N LEU A 183 1.26 -16.99 1.89
CA LEU A 183 2.21 -15.87 1.83
C LEU A 183 2.78 -15.54 3.22
N SER A 184 1.91 -15.41 4.21
CA SER A 184 2.30 -15.06 5.58
C SER A 184 3.13 -16.15 6.26
N LEU A 185 2.76 -17.42 6.09
CA LEU A 185 3.48 -18.56 6.68
C LEU A 185 4.86 -18.77 6.06
N VAL A 186 4.98 -18.70 4.72
CA VAL A 186 6.27 -18.87 4.04
C VAL A 186 7.23 -17.74 4.42
N TYR A 187 6.73 -16.51 4.49
CA TYR A 187 7.51 -15.34 4.89
C TYR A 187 7.97 -15.43 6.35
N CYS A 188 7.01 -15.54 7.30
CA CYS A 188 7.31 -15.45 8.74
C CYS A 188 7.90 -16.72 9.33
N ILE A 189 7.33 -17.88 9.01
CA ILE A 189 7.63 -19.17 9.67
C ILE A 189 8.58 -20.03 8.83
N LYS A 190 8.70 -19.75 7.52
CA LYS A 190 9.57 -20.53 6.62
C LYS A 190 9.17 -22.00 6.53
N ASN A 191 7.87 -22.28 6.63
CA ASN A 191 7.33 -23.64 6.56
C ASN A 191 7.48 -24.30 5.19
N GLU A 192 7.63 -23.50 4.13
CA GLU A 192 7.75 -23.95 2.74
C GLU A 192 8.90 -23.22 2.02
N PRO A 193 9.39 -23.75 0.88
CA PRO A 193 10.38 -23.07 0.05
C PRO A 193 9.89 -21.72 -0.49
N SER A 194 10.79 -20.76 -0.67
CA SER A 194 10.43 -19.41 -1.11
C SER A 194 9.76 -19.35 -2.49
N CYS A 195 9.94 -20.34 -3.36
CA CYS A 195 9.23 -20.41 -4.64
C CYS A 195 7.71 -20.55 -4.49
N VAL A 196 7.25 -21.15 -3.38
CA VAL A 196 5.81 -21.26 -3.05
C VAL A 196 5.22 -19.88 -2.79
N TRP A 197 5.98 -18.96 -2.19
CA TRP A 197 5.53 -17.59 -1.95
C TRP A 197 5.29 -16.84 -3.27
N PHE A 198 6.25 -16.89 -4.20
CA PHE A 198 6.09 -16.26 -5.53
C PHE A 198 4.93 -16.87 -6.32
N ARG A 199 4.76 -18.20 -6.25
CA ARG A 199 3.63 -18.90 -6.90
C ARG A 199 2.28 -18.51 -6.30
N ALA A 200 2.18 -18.40 -4.98
CA ALA A 200 0.96 -17.93 -4.31
C ALA A 200 0.64 -16.49 -4.76
N MET A 201 1.67 -15.64 -4.82
CA MET A 201 1.52 -14.27 -5.27
C MET A 201 1.02 -14.20 -6.73
N THR A 202 1.52 -15.03 -7.65
CA THR A 202 1.08 -15.01 -9.07
C THR A 202 -0.39 -15.39 -9.28
N GLN A 203 -1.00 -16.07 -8.32
CA GLN A 203 -2.41 -16.44 -8.39
C GLN A 203 -3.34 -15.27 -8.00
N ILE A 204 -2.78 -14.22 -7.40
CA ILE A 204 -3.51 -13.00 -7.08
C ILE A 204 -3.45 -12.07 -8.30
N PRO A 205 -4.59 -11.53 -8.80
CA PRO A 205 -4.61 -10.66 -9.97
C PRO A 205 -3.67 -9.46 -9.85
N ALA A 206 -2.90 -9.16 -10.89
CA ALA A 206 -2.00 -8.00 -10.95
C ALA A 206 -2.70 -6.66 -10.71
N SER A 207 -3.98 -6.56 -11.08
CA SER A 207 -4.81 -5.37 -10.87
C SER A 207 -5.36 -5.23 -9.45
N SER A 208 -5.30 -6.27 -8.62
CA SER A 208 -5.82 -6.22 -7.24
C SER A 208 -4.98 -5.30 -6.35
N LEU A 209 -5.63 -4.67 -5.37
CA LEU A 209 -4.96 -3.86 -4.36
C LEU A 209 -3.98 -4.71 -3.56
N VAL A 210 -4.35 -5.96 -3.24
CA VAL A 210 -3.53 -6.91 -2.48
C VAL A 210 -2.19 -7.14 -3.17
N ARG A 211 -2.22 -7.41 -4.48
CA ARG A 211 -1.01 -7.69 -5.25
C ARG A 211 -0.11 -6.47 -5.34
N GLN A 212 -0.67 -5.31 -5.66
CA GLN A 212 0.06 -4.04 -5.72
C GLN A 212 0.68 -3.70 -4.36
N PHE A 213 -0.07 -3.91 -3.28
CA PHE A 213 0.40 -3.66 -1.93
C PHE A 213 1.62 -4.53 -1.59
N LEU A 214 1.53 -5.85 -1.81
CA LEU A 214 2.63 -6.79 -1.57
C LEU A 214 3.90 -6.45 -2.33
N GLU A 215 3.80 -6.06 -3.61
CA GLU A 215 4.96 -5.67 -4.42
C GLU A 215 5.66 -4.42 -3.88
N THR A 216 4.93 -3.56 -3.17
CA THR A 216 5.48 -2.33 -2.57
C THR A 216 6.03 -2.52 -1.16
N LEU A 217 5.77 -3.67 -0.52
CA LEU A 217 6.29 -3.95 0.81
C LEU A 217 7.78 -4.33 0.75
N PRO A 218 8.58 -3.97 1.79
CA PRO A 218 9.98 -4.40 1.89
C PRO A 218 10.16 -5.92 1.83
N ALA A 219 9.14 -6.67 2.27
CA ALA A 219 9.14 -8.12 2.23
C ALA A 219 9.30 -8.71 0.83
N PHE A 220 8.87 -8.01 -0.23
CA PHE A 220 9.06 -8.49 -1.61
C PHE A 220 10.55 -8.58 -1.97
N GLU A 221 11.33 -7.55 -1.62
CA GLU A 221 12.77 -7.55 -1.82
C GLU A 221 13.50 -8.52 -0.88
N GLU A 222 13.06 -8.61 0.37
CA GLU A 222 13.60 -9.62 1.29
C GLU A 222 13.40 -11.04 0.77
N MET A 223 12.21 -11.34 0.23
CA MET A 223 11.94 -12.65 -0.36
C MET A 223 12.77 -12.92 -1.61
N LYS A 224 13.06 -11.91 -2.44
CA LYS A 224 14.01 -12.06 -3.56
C LYS A 224 15.39 -12.44 -3.07
N GLN A 225 15.90 -11.71 -2.07
CA GLN A 225 17.22 -11.96 -1.49
C GLN A 225 17.31 -13.33 -0.82
N ARG A 226 16.28 -13.71 -0.06
CA ARG A 226 16.19 -15.02 0.60
C ARG A 226 16.16 -16.16 -0.42
N THR A 227 15.38 -16.01 -1.50
CA THR A 227 15.34 -17.01 -2.57
C THR A 227 16.69 -17.14 -3.24
N ILE A 228 17.36 -16.04 -3.62
CA ILE A 228 18.65 -16.16 -4.30
C ILE A 228 19.73 -16.76 -3.40
N GLN A 229 19.68 -16.50 -2.09
CA GLN A 229 20.56 -17.13 -1.12
C GLN A 229 20.31 -18.66 -1.05
N MET A 230 19.04 -19.08 -1.02
CA MET A 230 18.67 -20.50 -1.03
C MET A 230 19.12 -21.19 -2.33
N VAL A 231 18.89 -20.54 -3.48
CA VAL A 231 19.31 -21.07 -4.78
C VAL A 231 20.83 -21.17 -4.88
N SER A 232 21.56 -20.11 -4.51
CA SER A 232 23.03 -20.06 -4.66
C SER A 232 23.76 -21.07 -3.78
N SER A 233 23.18 -21.44 -2.63
CA SER A 233 23.70 -22.51 -1.79
C SER A 233 23.39 -23.91 -2.37
N SER A 234 22.19 -24.07 -2.94
CA SER A 234 21.68 -25.36 -3.44
C SER A 234 22.25 -25.76 -4.80
N TYR A 235 22.57 -24.81 -5.67
CA TYR A 235 23.03 -25.06 -7.03
C TYR A 235 24.46 -24.56 -7.24
N ASN A 236 25.26 -25.30 -7.99
CA ASN A 236 26.55 -24.79 -8.48
C ASN A 236 26.34 -23.85 -9.67
N GLN A 237 25.37 -24.18 -10.52
CA GLN A 237 24.96 -23.39 -11.68
C GLN A 237 23.48 -23.66 -11.99
N ILE A 238 22.77 -22.67 -12.54
CA ILE A 238 21.35 -22.81 -12.92
C ILE A 238 21.04 -21.96 -14.15
N SER A 239 20.13 -22.40 -15.03
CA SER A 239 19.70 -21.56 -16.15
C SER A 239 18.86 -20.38 -15.65
N ILE A 240 19.05 -19.21 -16.28
CA ILE A 240 18.30 -17.99 -15.93
C ILE A 240 16.80 -18.20 -16.16
N SER A 241 16.43 -18.90 -17.24
CA SER A 241 15.04 -19.20 -17.56
C SER A 241 14.38 -20.06 -16.49
N PHE A 242 15.05 -21.11 -16.01
CA PHE A 242 14.52 -21.94 -14.92
C PHE A 242 14.46 -21.16 -13.61
N LEU A 243 15.48 -20.35 -13.31
CA LEU A 243 15.48 -19.51 -12.12
C LEU A 243 14.29 -18.54 -12.12
N SER A 244 14.07 -17.83 -13.23
CA SER A 244 12.94 -16.92 -13.37
C SER A 244 11.59 -17.64 -13.26
N ALA A 245 11.40 -18.74 -14.00
CA ALA A 245 10.11 -19.42 -14.07
C ALA A 245 9.79 -20.23 -12.81
N TYR A 246 10.73 -21.02 -12.30
CA TYR A 246 10.47 -21.93 -11.18
C TYR A 246 10.58 -21.24 -9.83
N TRP A 247 11.64 -20.47 -9.59
CA TRP A 247 11.89 -19.89 -8.27
C TRP A 247 11.19 -18.56 -8.04
N PHE A 248 11.04 -17.74 -9.08
CA PHE A 248 10.42 -16.42 -8.99
C PHE A 248 9.07 -16.31 -9.68
N SER A 249 8.61 -17.37 -10.35
CA SER A 249 7.34 -17.38 -11.09
C SER A 249 7.18 -16.19 -12.05
N GLY A 250 8.29 -15.74 -12.66
CA GLY A 250 8.33 -14.59 -13.57
C GLY A 250 8.20 -13.21 -12.90
N LEU A 251 8.16 -13.13 -11.57
CA LEU A 251 7.89 -11.88 -10.85
C LEU A 251 9.10 -10.96 -10.64
N TRP A 252 10.28 -11.39 -11.06
CA TRP A 252 11.50 -10.58 -10.97
C TRP A 252 11.95 -10.15 -12.36
N ALA A 253 11.40 -9.04 -12.85
CA ALA A 253 11.70 -8.51 -14.18
C ALA A 253 13.20 -8.26 -14.40
N ASP A 254 13.86 -7.61 -13.43
CA ASP A 254 15.30 -7.28 -13.49
C ASP A 254 16.20 -8.36 -12.86
N LEU A 255 15.77 -9.63 -12.89
CA LEU A 255 16.53 -10.75 -12.31
C LEU A 255 17.98 -10.77 -12.79
N GLU A 256 18.16 -10.69 -14.10
CA GLU A 256 19.46 -10.87 -14.73
C GLU A 256 20.42 -9.69 -14.47
N PRO A 257 20.03 -8.42 -14.65
CA PRO A 257 20.85 -7.28 -14.23
C PRO A 257 21.28 -7.37 -12.77
N GLN A 258 20.40 -7.81 -11.86
CA GLN A 258 20.74 -7.89 -10.45
C GLN A 258 21.65 -9.08 -10.11
N ILE A 259 21.45 -10.23 -10.76
CA ILE A 259 22.31 -11.40 -10.56
C ILE A 259 23.73 -11.16 -11.09
N SER A 260 23.86 -10.50 -12.24
CA SER A 260 25.17 -10.25 -12.87
C SER A 260 26.09 -9.35 -12.04
N GLN A 261 25.54 -8.60 -11.08
CA GLN A 261 26.34 -7.83 -10.11
C GLN A 261 27.11 -8.71 -9.11
N LYS A 262 26.67 -9.95 -8.88
CA LYS A 262 27.24 -10.84 -7.85
C LYS A 262 27.82 -12.15 -8.41
N TRP A 263 27.27 -12.64 -9.52
CA TRP A 263 27.67 -13.93 -10.11
C TRP A 263 27.91 -13.81 -11.61
N SER A 264 28.80 -14.65 -12.13
CA SER A 264 29.05 -14.70 -13.57
C SER A 264 27.91 -15.40 -14.30
N ILE A 265 27.58 -14.86 -15.47
CA ILE A 265 26.61 -15.43 -16.39
C ILE A 265 27.35 -15.90 -17.63
N GLU A 266 27.18 -17.16 -17.98
CA GLU A 266 27.76 -17.76 -19.18
C GLU A 266 26.66 -18.16 -20.17
N THR A 267 26.95 -17.97 -21.46
CA THR A 267 26.11 -18.47 -22.54
C THR A 267 26.71 -19.78 -23.04
N LEU A 268 25.97 -20.88 -22.88
CA LEU A 268 26.36 -22.19 -23.39
C LEU A 268 26.30 -22.21 -24.92
N LYS A 269 26.93 -23.22 -25.55
CA LYS A 269 26.87 -23.42 -27.02
C LYS A 269 25.45 -23.55 -27.57
N THR A 270 24.50 -23.97 -26.74
CA THR A 270 23.07 -24.07 -27.05
C THR A 270 22.34 -22.72 -27.00
N GLY A 271 23.03 -21.61 -26.70
CA GLY A 271 22.44 -20.30 -26.44
C GLY A 271 21.83 -20.15 -25.05
N THR A 272 21.78 -21.22 -24.24
CA THR A 272 21.25 -21.18 -22.89
C THR A 272 22.14 -20.35 -21.97
N ARG A 273 21.54 -19.40 -21.26
CA ARG A 273 22.25 -18.55 -20.29
C ARG A 273 22.16 -19.12 -18.89
N VAL A 274 23.31 -19.26 -18.24
CA VAL A 274 23.47 -19.97 -16.97
C VAL A 274 24.22 -19.08 -15.99
N VAL A 275 23.70 -18.98 -14.77
CA VAL A 275 24.37 -18.32 -13.64
C VAL A 275 25.28 -19.33 -12.96
N LYS A 276 26.53 -18.96 -12.67
CA LYS A 276 27.47 -19.78 -11.88
C LYS A 276 27.58 -19.23 -10.46
N PHE A 277 27.07 -19.97 -9.49
CA PHE A 277 27.09 -19.56 -8.08
C PHE A 277 28.37 -19.94 -7.36
N LYS A 278 29.01 -21.05 -7.78
CA LYS A 278 30.26 -21.53 -7.18
C LYS A 278 31.35 -21.55 -8.23
N SER A 279 32.42 -20.79 -7.99
CA SER A 279 33.64 -20.94 -8.76
C SER A 279 34.26 -22.31 -8.42
N LYS A 280 34.61 -23.10 -9.43
CA LYS A 280 35.49 -24.26 -9.19
C LYS A 280 36.78 -23.68 -8.58
N ARG A 281 37.15 -24.10 -7.38
CA ARG A 281 38.49 -23.83 -6.85
C ARG A 281 39.48 -24.28 -7.93
N SER A 282 40.20 -23.33 -8.49
CA SER A 282 41.41 -23.55 -9.28
C SER A 282 42.47 -24.19 -8.41
#